data_AF-A0A964IH59-F1
#
_entry.id   AF-A0A964IH59-F1
#
_cell.length_a   1.000
_cell.length_b   1.000
_cell.length_c   1.000
_cell.angle_alpha   90.00
_cell.angle_beta   90.00
_cell.angle_gamma   90.00
#
_symmetry.space_group_name_H-M   'P 1'
#
loop_
_entity.id
_entity.type
_entity.pdbx_description
1 polymer ?
#
loop_
_entity_poly.entity_id
_entity_poly.type
_entity_poly.pdbx_seq_one_letter_code
_entity_poly.pdbx_strand_id
1 'polypeptide(L)'
;MSSETSTDQSAPFTAGHFYVLLSMISATAAVVVSRHTHPVALLLISAAALAAGYTAYALHKALLGLWSGAGDEEPLGVRQREILQQEKALVLRAIKDLDFDYGMKKVSEADYTDMLERLRARALLLMQQLERVPATPVAPPSKVRRAAPTPCARCGTRNEPDAKFCKQCGDRLGSVNA
;
A
#
# COMPACT_ATOMS: atom_id res chain seq x y z
N MET A 1 -10.02 1.96 37.34
CA MET A 1 -10.45 0.95 36.35
C MET A 1 -10.00 1.48 34.99
N SER A 2 -8.70 1.46 34.72
CA SER A 2 -7.93 0.33 34.18
C SER A 2 -8.31 0.05 32.73
N SER A 3 -7.51 0.56 31.81
CA SER A 3 -7.35 0.00 30.46
C SER A 3 -5.93 0.29 30.05
N GLU A 4 -5.08 -0.70 30.30
CA GLU A 4 -3.71 -0.80 29.86
C GLU A 4 -3.76 -1.10 28.36
N THR A 5 -3.40 -0.13 27.51
CA THR A 5 -3.08 -0.40 26.11
C THR A 5 -1.59 -0.72 26.02
N SER A 6 -1.26 -2.00 26.22
CA SER A 6 0.04 -2.54 25.80
C SER A 6 0.14 -2.48 24.29
N THR A 7 0.79 -1.43 23.80
CA THR A 7 1.33 -1.38 22.44
C THR A 7 2.60 -2.24 22.44
N ASP A 8 2.46 -3.56 22.39
CA ASP A 8 3.56 -4.44 22.00
C ASP A 8 3.60 -4.48 20.47
N GLN A 9 4.15 -3.42 19.90
CA GLN A 9 4.40 -3.33 18.47
C GLN A 9 5.72 -4.04 18.19
N SER A 10 5.64 -5.37 18.10
CA SER A 10 6.78 -6.20 17.70
C SER A 10 7.22 -5.77 16.29
N ALA A 11 8.28 -4.98 16.20
CA ALA A 11 8.86 -4.58 14.93
C ALA A 11 9.23 -5.84 14.14
N PRO A 12 8.79 -6.01 12.88
CA PRO A 12 9.16 -7.19 12.11
C PRO A 12 10.67 -7.19 11.90
N PHE A 13 11.34 -8.29 12.28
CA PHE A 13 12.75 -8.50 12.01
C PHE A 13 13.00 -8.50 10.49
N THR A 14 13.40 -7.35 9.96
CA THR A 14 13.80 -7.23 8.55
C THR A 14 15.17 -7.88 8.33
N ALA A 15 15.41 -8.37 7.11
CA ALA A 15 16.67 -9.00 6.72
C ALA A 15 17.91 -8.14 7.04
N GLY A 16 17.77 -6.80 7.06
CA GLY A 16 18.83 -5.88 7.46
C GLY A 16 19.34 -6.08 8.90
N HIS A 17 18.46 -6.47 9.84
CA HIS A 17 18.86 -6.71 11.22
C HIS A 17 19.81 -7.91 11.35
N PHE A 18 19.65 -8.95 10.51
CA PHE A 18 20.55 -10.10 10.51
C PHE A 18 21.98 -9.73 10.12
N TYR A 19 22.16 -8.86 9.13
CA TYR A 19 23.49 -8.42 8.72
C TYR A 19 24.18 -7.56 9.77
N VAL A 20 23.42 -6.70 10.47
CA VAL A 20 23.94 -5.89 11.58
C VAL A 20 24.32 -6.78 12.77
N LEU A 21 23.49 -7.76 13.12
CA LEU A 21 23.81 -8.69 14.19
C LEU A 21 25.02 -9.57 13.84
N LEU A 22 25.10 -10.06 12.60
CA LEU A 22 26.24 -10.86 12.14
C LEU A 22 27.54 -10.05 12.18
N SER A 23 27.51 -8.78 11.76
CA SER A 23 28.70 -7.92 11.82
C SER A 23 29.11 -7.63 13.26
N MET A 24 28.15 -7.35 14.16
CA MET A 24 28.41 -7.14 15.58
C MET A 24 28.99 -8.39 16.25
N ILE A 25 28.46 -9.58 15.94
CA ILE A 25 28.97 -10.87 16.45
C ILE A 25 30.38 -11.12 15.91
N SER A 26 30.64 -10.87 14.63
CA SER A 26 31.97 -11.05 14.02
C SER A 26 33.02 -10.12 14.63
N ALA A 27 32.67 -8.85 14.88
CA ALA A 27 33.54 -7.88 15.52
C ALA A 27 33.87 -8.29 16.97
N THR A 28 32.85 -8.75 17.70
CA THR A 28 33.01 -9.22 19.08
C THR A 28 33.90 -10.46 19.15
N ALA A 29 33.71 -11.42 18.24
CA ALA A 29 34.54 -12.63 18.15
C ALA A 29 35.99 -12.30 17.81
N ALA A 30 36.23 -11.36 16.89
CA ALA A 30 37.57 -10.91 16.53
C ALA A 30 38.33 -10.30 17.72
N VAL A 31 37.64 -9.49 18.54
CA VAL A 31 38.21 -8.90 19.77
C VAL A 31 38.54 -9.97 20.81
N VAL A 32 37.64 -10.96 21.00
CA VAL A 32 37.81 -12.02 22.01
C VAL A 32 38.95 -12.98 21.67
N VAL A 33 39.23 -13.21 20.40
CA VAL A 33 40.36 -14.06 19.94
C VAL A 33 41.69 -13.32 20.05
N SER A 34 41.70 -11.99 19.95
CA SER A 34 42.92 -11.17 19.88
C SER A 34 43.41 -10.67 21.25
N ARG A 35 43.42 -11.55 22.27
CA ARG A 35 43.73 -11.19 23.68
C ARG A 35 45.20 -10.79 23.97
N HIS A 36 46.10 -10.85 23.00
CA HIS A 36 47.53 -10.53 23.17
C HIS A 36 48.08 -9.44 22.23
N THR A 37 47.22 -8.65 21.60
CA THR A 37 47.63 -7.64 20.61
C THR A 37 47.61 -6.21 21.17
N HIS A 38 48.59 -5.39 20.76
CA HIS A 38 48.67 -3.95 21.07
C HIS A 38 47.33 -3.23 20.81
N PRO A 39 46.98 -2.17 21.57
CA PRO A 39 45.68 -1.48 21.45
C PRO A 39 45.39 -0.97 20.03
N VAL A 40 46.43 -0.64 19.27
CA VAL A 40 46.34 -0.25 17.86
C VAL A 40 45.80 -1.38 16.97
N ALA A 41 46.21 -2.63 17.21
CA ALA A 41 45.75 -3.77 16.43
C ALA A 41 44.26 -4.08 16.68
N LEU A 42 43.76 -3.88 17.90
CA LEU A 42 42.32 -4.00 18.19
C LEU A 42 41.48 -2.97 17.44
N LEU A 43 41.96 -1.72 17.33
CA LEU A 43 41.29 -0.67 16.57
C LEU A 43 41.28 -0.95 15.06
N LEU A 44 42.37 -1.48 14.52
CA LEU A 44 42.45 -1.83 13.10
C LEU A 44 41.53 -3.02 12.76
N ILE A 45 41.44 -4.02 13.64
CA ILE A 45 40.58 -5.19 13.44
C ILE A 45 39.10 -4.80 13.51
N SER A 46 38.70 -3.95 14.46
CA SER A 46 37.31 -3.50 14.55
C SER A 46 36.91 -2.61 13.37
N ALA A 47 37.79 -1.70 12.93
CA ALA A 47 37.56 -0.89 11.73
C ALA A 47 37.45 -1.76 10.46
N ALA A 48 38.30 -2.78 10.33
CA ALA A 48 38.23 -3.72 9.20
C ALA A 48 36.92 -4.54 9.21
N ALA A 49 36.46 -5.00 10.36
CA ALA A 49 35.19 -5.72 10.49
C ALA A 49 33.99 -4.83 10.12
N LEU A 50 33.97 -3.57 10.57
CA LEU A 50 32.93 -2.60 10.18
C LEU A 50 32.95 -2.30 8.68
N ALA A 51 34.14 -2.10 8.11
CA ALA A 51 34.30 -1.87 6.68
C ALA A 51 33.81 -3.07 5.85
N ALA A 52 34.14 -4.29 6.27
CA ALA A 52 33.68 -5.52 5.61
C ALA A 52 32.15 -5.71 5.72
N GLY A 53 31.57 -5.39 6.88
CA GLY A 53 30.12 -5.41 7.06
C GLY A 53 29.41 -4.37 6.17
N TYR A 54 29.97 -3.17 6.08
CA TYR A 54 29.42 -2.09 5.25
C TYR A 54 29.49 -2.43 3.76
N THR A 55 30.61 -2.99 3.28
CA THR A 55 30.74 -3.40 1.87
C THR A 55 29.82 -4.56 1.53
N ALA A 56 29.64 -5.53 2.44
CA ALA A 56 28.66 -6.61 2.27
C ALA A 56 27.23 -6.08 2.20
N TYR A 57 26.85 -5.13 3.05
CA TYR A 57 25.53 -4.48 3.02
C TYR A 57 25.31 -3.70 1.72
N ALA A 58 26.30 -2.90 1.29
CA ALA A 58 26.24 -2.13 0.06
C ALA A 58 26.09 -3.04 -1.17
N LEU A 59 26.85 -4.14 -1.21
CA LEU A 59 26.78 -5.13 -2.29
C LEU A 59 25.44 -5.87 -2.29
N HIS A 60 24.91 -6.23 -1.13
CA HIS A 60 23.59 -6.86 -1.02
C HIS A 60 22.48 -5.93 -1.53
N LYS A 61 22.52 -4.63 -1.17
CA LYS A 61 21.59 -3.63 -1.68
C LYS A 61 21.72 -3.43 -3.19
N ALA A 62 22.94 -3.45 -3.72
CA ALA A 62 23.18 -3.36 -5.17
C ALA A 62 22.63 -4.58 -5.92
N LEU A 63 22.81 -5.79 -5.38
CA LEU A 63 22.23 -7.02 -5.94
C LEU A 63 20.71 -7.02 -5.87
N LEU A 64 20.14 -6.56 -4.75
CA LEU A 64 18.70 -6.39 -4.62
C LEU A 64 18.17 -5.41 -5.67
N GLY A 65 18.81 -4.26 -5.88
CA GLY A 65 18.38 -3.32 -6.92
C GLY A 65 18.45 -3.88 -8.35
N LEU A 66 19.42 -4.78 -8.61
CA LEU A 66 19.56 -5.42 -9.92
C LEU A 66 18.54 -6.55 -10.15
N TRP A 67 18.20 -7.32 -9.11
CA TRP A 67 17.20 -8.38 -9.18
C TRP A 67 15.76 -7.92 -8.95
N SER A 68 15.55 -6.84 -8.20
CA SER A 68 14.22 -6.35 -7.91
C SER A 68 13.63 -5.54 -9.06
N GLY A 69 14.41 -5.03 -10.03
CA GLY A 69 13.91 -4.27 -11.21
C GLY A 69 13.03 -3.06 -10.91
N ALA A 70 12.75 -2.81 -9.64
CA ALA A 70 11.85 -1.86 -9.04
C ALA A 70 12.40 -1.76 -7.62
N GLY A 71 13.21 -0.72 -7.38
CA GLY A 71 13.60 -0.39 -6.02
C GLY A 71 12.32 -0.14 -5.22
N ASP A 72 12.25 -0.73 -4.04
CA ASP A 72 11.36 -0.33 -2.95
C ASP A 72 11.70 1.12 -2.52
N GLU A 73 11.45 2.09 -3.40
CA GLU A 73 11.34 3.53 -3.08
C GLU A 73 9.85 3.91 -3.00
N GLU A 74 9.08 3.16 -2.22
CA GLU A 74 7.64 3.39 -2.00
C GLU A 74 7.42 3.77 -0.55
N PRO A 75 7.46 5.08 -0.22
CA PRO A 75 6.27 5.62 0.43
C PRO A 75 5.95 7.09 0.11
N LEU A 76 6.78 7.80 -0.67
CA LEU A 76 6.52 9.21 -1.00
C LEU A 76 5.49 9.33 -2.13
N GLY A 77 5.54 8.44 -3.13
CA GLY A 77 4.60 8.41 -4.26
C GLY A 77 3.17 8.12 -3.84
N VAL A 78 2.92 7.05 -3.05
CA VAL A 78 1.57 6.73 -2.55
C VAL A 78 0.97 7.88 -1.76
N ARG A 79 1.68 8.36 -0.73
CA ARG A 79 1.17 9.42 0.15
C ARG A 79 0.89 10.70 -0.63
N GLN A 80 1.78 11.07 -1.54
CA GLN A 80 1.57 12.24 -2.41
C GLN A 80 0.32 12.06 -3.28
N ARG A 81 0.10 10.87 -3.85
CA ARG A 81 -1.08 10.56 -4.66
C ARG A 81 -2.37 10.59 -3.86
N GLU A 82 -2.37 10.06 -2.63
CA GLU A 82 -3.52 10.09 -1.71
C GLU A 82 -3.93 11.53 -1.38
N ILE A 83 -2.96 12.39 -1.05
CA ILE A 83 -3.21 13.81 -0.77
C ILE A 83 -3.85 14.47 -2.00
N LEU A 84 -3.27 14.29 -3.18
CA LEU A 84 -3.81 14.87 -4.41
C LEU A 84 -5.22 14.32 -4.75
N GLN A 85 -5.48 13.04 -4.47
CA GLN A 85 -6.80 12.43 -4.64
C GLN A 85 -7.83 13.04 -3.70
N GLN A 86 -7.46 13.28 -2.44
CA GLN A 86 -8.31 13.93 -1.45
C GLN A 86 -8.62 15.37 -1.86
N GLU A 87 -7.62 16.15 -2.25
CA GLU A 87 -7.83 17.52 -2.75
C GLU A 87 -8.74 17.55 -3.98
N LYS A 88 -8.54 16.65 -4.93
CA LYS A 88 -9.43 16.49 -6.09
C LYS A 88 -10.87 16.21 -5.66
N ALA A 89 -11.08 15.31 -4.70
CA ALA A 89 -12.42 14.98 -4.20
C ALA A 89 -13.11 16.21 -3.56
N LEU A 90 -12.37 17.03 -2.82
CA LEU A 90 -12.88 18.26 -2.22
C LEU A 90 -13.28 19.29 -3.28
N VAL A 91 -12.46 19.51 -4.30
CA VAL A 91 -12.78 20.45 -5.39
C VAL A 91 -14.01 20.01 -6.17
N LEU A 92 -14.11 18.71 -6.49
CA LEU A 92 -15.28 18.18 -7.19
C LEU A 92 -16.55 18.26 -6.35
N ARG A 93 -16.44 18.13 -5.02
CA ARG A 93 -17.55 18.36 -4.11
C ARG A 93 -17.97 19.83 -4.11
N ALA A 94 -17.01 20.75 -4.03
CA ALA A 94 -17.29 22.19 -4.08
C ALA A 94 -18.01 22.61 -5.37
N ILE A 95 -17.66 22.02 -6.52
CA ILE A 95 -18.38 22.26 -7.78
C ILE A 95 -19.84 21.82 -7.67
N LYS A 96 -20.11 20.62 -7.12
CA LYS A 96 -21.48 20.11 -6.94
C LYS A 96 -22.30 20.97 -5.97
N ASP A 97 -21.67 21.42 -4.89
CA ASP A 97 -22.33 22.28 -3.91
C ASP A 97 -22.66 23.64 -4.54
N LEU A 98 -21.76 24.19 -5.38
CA LEU A 98 -22.00 25.42 -6.15
C LEU A 98 -23.14 25.25 -7.17
N ASP A 99 -23.18 24.13 -7.91
CA ASP A 99 -24.27 23.82 -8.84
C ASP A 99 -25.62 23.74 -8.12
N PHE A 100 -25.63 23.16 -6.91
CA PHE A 100 -26.81 23.11 -6.07
C PHE A 100 -27.24 24.50 -5.61
N ASP A 101 -26.32 25.33 -5.11
CA ASP A 101 -26.65 26.68 -4.64
C ASP A 101 -27.15 27.59 -5.76
N TYR A 102 -26.63 27.45 -6.99
CA TYR A 102 -27.16 28.12 -8.17
C TYR A 102 -28.57 27.61 -8.53
N GLY A 103 -28.80 26.30 -8.54
CA GLY A 103 -30.12 25.71 -8.75
C GLY A 103 -31.17 26.16 -7.72
N MET A 104 -30.72 26.45 -6.50
CA MET A 104 -31.53 27.00 -5.40
C MET A 104 -31.65 28.54 -5.46
N LYS A 105 -31.09 29.19 -6.49
CA LYS A 105 -31.06 30.65 -6.69
C LYS A 105 -30.44 31.44 -5.53
N LYS A 106 -29.51 30.82 -4.78
CA LYS A 106 -28.75 31.49 -3.72
C LYS A 106 -27.57 32.30 -4.26
N VAL A 107 -27.14 32.00 -5.47
CA VAL A 107 -25.98 32.60 -6.14
C VAL A 107 -26.44 33.15 -7.50
N SER A 108 -25.92 34.31 -7.89
CA SER A 108 -26.23 34.91 -9.19
C SER A 108 -25.57 34.13 -10.33
N GLU A 109 -26.09 34.25 -11.56
CA GLU A 109 -25.49 33.58 -12.73
C GLU A 109 -24.07 34.07 -13.00
N ALA A 110 -23.83 35.37 -12.86
CA ALA A 110 -22.51 35.95 -13.05
C ALA A 110 -21.49 35.37 -12.04
N ASP A 111 -21.84 35.32 -10.75
CA ASP A 111 -20.97 34.76 -9.71
C ASP A 111 -20.74 33.25 -9.90
N TYR A 112 -21.79 32.52 -10.29
CA TYR A 112 -21.71 31.10 -10.59
C TYR A 112 -20.67 30.82 -11.67
N THR A 113 -20.72 31.55 -12.80
CA THR A 113 -19.79 31.35 -13.91
C THR A 113 -18.33 31.61 -13.51
N ASP A 114 -18.05 32.74 -12.84
CA ASP A 114 -16.68 33.08 -12.40
C ASP A 114 -16.13 32.05 -11.41
N MET A 115 -16.91 31.66 -10.40
CA MET A 115 -16.48 30.67 -9.41
C MET A 115 -16.26 29.29 -10.03
N LEU A 116 -17.14 28.88 -10.93
CA LEU A 116 -17.08 27.59 -11.60
C LEU A 116 -15.87 27.47 -12.51
N GLU A 117 -15.51 28.52 -13.25
CA GLU A 117 -14.31 28.55 -14.08
C GLU A 117 -13.05 28.35 -13.23
N ARG A 118 -12.93 29.07 -12.10
CA ARG A 118 -11.79 28.93 -11.17
C ARG A 118 -11.70 27.52 -10.59
N LEU A 119 -12.82 26.94 -10.16
CA LEU A 119 -12.84 25.59 -9.60
C LEU A 119 -12.51 24.52 -10.65
N ARG A 120 -13.00 24.67 -11.88
CA ARG A 120 -12.66 23.77 -13.00
C ARG A 120 -11.18 23.84 -13.35
N ALA A 121 -10.60 25.04 -13.42
CA ALA A 121 -9.18 25.21 -13.65
C ALA A 121 -8.34 24.48 -12.58
N ARG A 122 -8.73 24.60 -11.29
CA ARG A 122 -8.07 23.87 -10.19
C ARG A 122 -8.23 22.35 -10.31
N ALA A 123 -9.42 21.87 -10.66
CA ALA A 123 -9.69 20.43 -10.82
C ALA A 123 -8.83 19.82 -11.92
N LEU A 124 -8.67 20.52 -13.06
CA LEU A 124 -7.82 20.08 -14.17
C LEU A 124 -6.35 19.98 -13.76
N LEU A 125 -5.82 20.96 -13.05
CA LEU A 125 -4.46 20.93 -12.55
C LEU A 125 -4.20 19.73 -11.62
N LEU A 126 -5.12 19.45 -10.70
CA LEU A 126 -5.01 18.29 -9.80
C LEU A 126 -5.06 16.97 -10.58
N MET A 127 -5.93 16.84 -11.58
CA MET A 127 -6.00 15.64 -12.42
C MET A 127 -4.69 15.42 -13.19
N GLN A 128 -4.10 16.47 -13.77
CA GLN A 128 -2.81 16.38 -14.46
C GLN A 128 -1.66 16.01 -13.51
N GLN A 129 -1.68 16.52 -12.27
CA GLN A 129 -0.69 16.13 -11.25
C GLN A 129 -0.81 14.65 -10.87
N LEU A 130 -2.03 14.11 -10.77
CA LEU A 130 -2.25 12.68 -10.54
C LEU A 130 -1.71 11.79 -11.67
N GLU A 131 -1.83 12.24 -12.92
CA GLU A 131 -1.33 11.48 -14.08
C GLU A 131 0.20 11.42 -14.10
N ARG A 132 0.88 12.46 -13.61
CA ARG A 132 2.35 12.51 -13.50
C ARG A 132 2.90 11.58 -12.42
N VAL A 133 2.09 11.27 -11.40
CA VAL A 133 2.48 10.33 -10.33
C VAL A 133 1.94 8.95 -10.71
N PRO A 134 2.76 8.02 -11.24
CA PRO A 134 2.28 6.71 -11.68
C PRO A 134 1.61 5.97 -10.53
N ALA A 135 0.52 5.27 -10.83
CA ALA A 135 -0.06 4.35 -9.86
C ALA A 135 0.92 3.20 -9.67
N THR A 136 1.14 2.76 -8.43
CA THR A 136 1.73 1.45 -8.21
C THR A 136 0.90 0.43 -9.01
N PRO A 137 1.54 -0.41 -9.84
CA PRO A 137 0.81 -1.43 -10.59
C PRO A 137 0.18 -2.38 -9.57
N VAL A 138 -1.12 -2.19 -9.32
CA VAL A 138 -1.91 -3.15 -8.58
C VAL A 138 -1.85 -4.44 -9.39
N ALA A 139 -1.17 -5.45 -8.85
CA ALA A 139 -1.09 -6.76 -9.47
C ALA A 139 -2.52 -7.18 -9.86
N PRO A 140 -2.74 -7.67 -11.10
CA PRO A 140 -4.07 -7.98 -11.57
C PRO A 140 -4.75 -8.92 -10.57
N PRO A 141 -6.05 -8.72 -10.26
CA PRO A 141 -6.74 -9.56 -9.31
C PRO A 141 -6.57 -11.01 -9.75
N SER A 142 -5.91 -11.81 -8.88
CA SER A 142 -5.82 -13.25 -9.04
C SER A 142 -7.19 -13.76 -9.44
N LYS A 143 -7.28 -14.39 -10.62
CA LYS A 143 -8.55 -14.83 -11.23
C LYS A 143 -9.34 -15.58 -10.17
N VAL A 144 -10.36 -14.92 -9.60
CA VAL A 144 -11.27 -15.57 -8.65
C VAL A 144 -11.89 -16.73 -9.40
N ARG A 145 -11.54 -17.96 -9.00
CA ARG A 145 -12.09 -19.18 -9.60
C ARG A 145 -13.60 -19.11 -9.42
N ARG A 146 -14.33 -18.80 -10.50
CA ARG A 146 -15.79 -18.77 -10.49
C ARG A 146 -16.27 -20.19 -10.20
N ALA A 147 -16.95 -20.38 -9.07
CA ALA A 147 -17.62 -21.63 -8.77
C ALA A 147 -18.73 -21.89 -9.80
N ALA A 148 -18.97 -23.17 -10.10
CA ALA A 148 -19.92 -23.57 -11.14
C ALA A 148 -21.37 -23.26 -10.73
N PRO A 149 -22.23 -22.83 -11.66
CA PRO A 149 -23.64 -22.54 -11.37
C PRO A 149 -24.43 -23.80 -10.98
N THR A 150 -25.36 -23.67 -10.04
CA THR A 150 -26.16 -24.77 -9.47
C THR A 150 -27.58 -24.78 -10.08
N PRO A 151 -28.05 -25.90 -10.66
CA PRO A 151 -29.41 -26.00 -11.17
C PRO A 151 -30.45 -26.11 -10.05
N CYS A 152 -31.62 -25.50 -10.23
CA CYS A 152 -32.76 -25.67 -9.33
C CYS A 152 -33.44 -27.03 -9.54
N ALA A 153 -33.70 -27.76 -8.44
CA ALA A 153 -34.39 -29.05 -8.50
C ALA A 153 -35.87 -28.97 -8.93
N ARG A 154 -36.53 -27.82 -8.73
CA ARG A 154 -37.95 -27.64 -9.07
C ARG A 154 -38.19 -27.19 -10.51
N CYS A 155 -37.43 -26.20 -10.99
CA CYS A 155 -37.67 -25.58 -12.31
C CYS A 155 -36.49 -25.68 -13.28
N GLY A 156 -35.35 -26.22 -12.86
CA GLY A 156 -34.17 -26.40 -13.73
C GLY A 156 -33.32 -25.16 -13.99
N THR A 157 -33.72 -23.98 -13.52
CA THR A 157 -32.96 -22.72 -13.72
C THR A 157 -31.55 -22.83 -13.13
N ARG A 158 -30.53 -22.41 -13.90
CA ARG A 158 -29.14 -22.31 -13.43
C ARG A 158 -28.94 -21.03 -12.60
N ASN A 159 -28.58 -21.21 -11.33
CA ASN A 159 -28.34 -20.13 -10.39
C ASN A 159 -26.84 -19.96 -10.12
N GLU A 160 -26.46 -18.78 -9.68
CA GLU A 160 -25.12 -18.42 -9.23
C GLU A 160 -24.67 -19.36 -8.09
N PRO A 161 -23.37 -19.67 -7.96
CA PRO A 161 -22.87 -20.66 -7.01
C PRO A 161 -23.17 -20.31 -5.54
N ASP A 162 -23.34 -19.04 -5.22
CA ASP A 162 -23.67 -18.49 -3.91
C ASP A 162 -25.18 -18.22 -3.72
N ALA A 163 -26.02 -18.54 -4.72
CA ALA A 163 -27.46 -18.36 -4.63
C ALA A 163 -28.08 -19.29 -3.58
N LYS A 164 -28.77 -18.71 -2.59
CA LYS A 164 -29.54 -19.46 -1.58
C LYS A 164 -30.95 -19.82 -2.05
N PHE A 165 -31.48 -19.08 -3.02
CA PHE A 165 -32.81 -19.24 -3.60
C PHE A 165 -32.75 -19.20 -5.13
N CYS A 166 -33.69 -19.85 -5.80
CA CYS A 166 -33.78 -19.82 -7.25
C CYS A 166 -34.27 -18.45 -7.74
N LYS A 167 -33.53 -17.84 -8.67
CA LYS A 167 -33.86 -16.54 -9.26
C LYS A 167 -35.12 -16.51 -10.12
N GLN A 168 -35.67 -17.67 -10.47
CA GLN A 168 -36.86 -17.79 -11.31
C GLN A 168 -38.11 -18.22 -10.53
N CYS A 169 -38.01 -19.27 -9.70
CA CYS A 169 -39.19 -19.80 -8.99
C CYS A 169 -39.19 -19.55 -7.46
N GLY A 170 -38.13 -18.96 -6.90
CA GLY A 170 -38.03 -18.62 -5.48
C GLY A 170 -37.71 -19.78 -4.53
N ASP A 171 -37.59 -21.01 -5.02
CA ASP A 171 -37.29 -22.18 -4.19
C ASP A 171 -35.90 -22.12 -3.55
N ARG A 172 -35.78 -22.65 -2.34
CA ARG A 172 -34.50 -22.75 -1.65
C ARG A 172 -33.61 -23.80 -2.31
N LEU A 173 -32.38 -23.44 -2.65
CA LEU A 173 -31.40 -24.35 -3.22
C LEU A 173 -30.68 -25.09 -2.08
N GLY A 174 -30.63 -26.42 -2.14
CA GLY A 174 -29.92 -27.26 -1.16
C GLY A 174 -30.77 -27.88 -0.04
N SER A 175 -32.08 -27.62 0.02
CA SER A 175 -33.01 -28.44 0.82
C SER A 175 -33.61 -29.53 -0.08
N VAL A 176 -33.10 -30.75 0.04
CA VAL A 176 -33.75 -31.93 -0.53
C VAL A 176 -35.00 -32.17 0.32
N ASN A 177 -36.15 -31.67 -0.13
CA ASN A 177 -37.43 -32.06 0.45
C ASN A 177 -37.83 -33.39 -0.19
N ALA A 178 -37.77 -34.47 0.60
CA ALA A 178 -38.39 -35.76 0.30
C ALA A 178 -39.91 -35.65 0.30
#